data_AF-X0T541-F1
#
_entry.id   AF-X0T541-F1
#
_cell.length_a   1.000
_cell.length_b   1.000
_cell.length_c   1.000
_cell.angle_alpha   90.00
_cell.angle_beta   90.00
_cell.angle_gamma   90.00
#
_symmetry.space_group_name_H-M   'P 1'
#
loop_
_entity.id
_entity.type
_entity.pdbx_description
1 polymer ?
#
loop_
_entity_poly.entity_id
_entity_poly.type
_entity_poly.pdbx_seq_one_letter_code
_entity_poly.pdbx_strand_id
1 'polypeptide(L)' 'IFKIITELGKEGVLAFNISKDKIRFVTHYGIQENDIQSSVETIGKVLQKFK' A
#
# COMPACT_ATOMS: atom_id res chain seq x y z
N ILE A 1 6.39 -1.47 10.83
CA ILE A 1 5.45 -1.80 9.72
C ILE A 1 4.01 -1.34 9.97
N PHE A 2 3.45 -1.50 11.19
CA PHE A 2 2.07 -1.07 11.49
C PHE A 2 1.79 0.41 11.21
N LYS A 3 2.76 1.31 11.50
CA LYS A 3 2.64 2.74 11.16
C LYS A 3 2.48 2.96 9.65
N ILE A 4 3.23 2.23 8.83
CA ILE A 4 3.16 2.31 7.36
C ILE A 4 1.79 1.80 6.88
N ILE A 5 1.31 0.66 7.39
CA ILE A 5 -0.03 0.13 7.05
C ILE A 5 -1.14 1.10 7.44
N THR A 6 -1.03 1.72 8.62
CA THR A 6 -2.00 2.71 9.09
C THR A 6 -2.05 3.92 8.17
N GLU A 7 -0.89 4.43 7.73
CA GLU A 7 -0.85 5.56 6.80
C GLU A 7 -1.34 5.19 5.40
N LEU A 8 -1.00 4.01 4.89
CA LEU A 8 -1.57 3.51 3.64
C LEU A 8 -3.10 3.47 3.70
N GLY A 9 -3.67 3.00 4.81
CA GLY A 9 -5.12 2.94 5.01
C GLY A 9 -5.80 4.31 5.03
N LYS A 10 -5.16 5.35 5.58
CA LYS A 10 -5.68 6.73 5.53
C LYS A 10 -5.70 7.30 4.12
N GLU A 11 -4.78 6.87 3.27
CA GLU A 11 -4.66 7.27 1.86
C GLU A 11 -5.48 6.34 0.93
N GLY A 12 -6.30 5.43 1.48
CA GLY A 12 -7.20 4.55 0.73
C GLY A 12 -6.58 3.22 0.25
N VAL A 13 -5.33 2.94 0.58
CA VAL A 13 -4.65 1.68 0.21
C VAL A 13 -4.70 0.69 1.39
N LEU A 14 -5.53 -0.35 1.24
CA LEU A 14 -5.60 -1.43 2.21
C LEU A 14 -4.45 -2.41 2.01
N ALA A 15 -3.71 -2.70 3.08
CA ALA A 15 -2.55 -3.56 3.03
C ALA A 15 -2.44 -4.42 4.31
N PHE A 16 -1.95 -5.65 4.16
CA PHE A 16 -1.75 -6.57 5.27
C PHE A 16 -0.27 -6.94 5.39
N ASN A 17 0.24 -7.04 6.61
CA ASN A 17 1.57 -7.58 6.84
C ASN A 17 1.54 -9.11 6.82
N ILE A 18 2.56 -9.70 6.22
CA ILE A 18 2.79 -11.16 6.23
C ILE A 18 3.89 -11.58 7.21
N SER A 19 4.66 -10.61 7.70
CA SER A 19 5.67 -10.77 8.75
C SER A 19 5.82 -9.46 9.53
N LYS A 20 6.84 -9.37 10.41
CA LYS A 20 7.15 -8.14 11.15
C LYS A 20 7.68 -7.00 10.27
N ASP A 21 8.24 -7.36 9.11
CA ASP A 21 9.01 -6.50 8.22
C ASP A 21 8.53 -6.51 6.76
N LYS A 22 7.52 -7.32 6.40
CA LYS A 22 7.00 -7.43 5.03
C LYS A 22 5.49 -7.17 4.95
N ILE A 23 5.11 -6.40 3.94
CA ILE A 23 3.74 -6.15 3.51
C ILE A 23 3.51 -6.91 2.21
N ARG A 24 2.33 -7.52 2.05
CA ARG A 24 1.89 -8.10 0.78
C ARG A 24 0.78 -7.23 0.19
N PHE A 25 0.94 -6.85 -1.06
CA PHE A 25 -0.11 -6.25 -1.88
C PHE A 25 -0.66 -7.32 -2.82
N VAL A 26 -1.98 -7.38 -2.95
CA VAL A 26 -2.67 -8.37 -3.78
C VAL A 26 -3.63 -7.62 -4.67
N THR A 27 -3.62 -7.94 -5.97
CA THR A 27 -4.61 -7.48 -6.92
C THR A 27 -5.64 -8.58 -7.16
N HIS A 28 -6.79 -8.22 -7.74
CA HIS A 28 -7.81 -9.17 -8.15
C HIS A 28 -8.22 -8.92 -9.59
N TYR A 29 -8.84 -9.92 -10.22
CA TYR A 29 -9.44 -9.76 -11.54
C TYR A 29 -10.47 -8.62 -11.53
N GLY A 30 -10.48 -7.81 -12.59
CA GLY A 30 -11.37 -6.65 -12.74
C GLY A 30 -10.84 -5.33 -12.14
N ILE A 31 -9.67 -5.34 -11.50
CA ILE A 31 -8.97 -4.08 -11.14
C ILE A 31 -8.53 -3.35 -12.41
N GLN A 32 -8.64 -2.03 -12.41
CA GLN A 32 -8.23 -1.20 -13.54
C GLN A 32 -6.76 -0.77 -13.41
N GLU A 33 -6.09 -0.52 -14.53
CA GLU A 33 -4.68 -0.12 -14.55
C GLU A 33 -4.43 1.21 -13.81
N ASN A 34 -5.36 2.16 -13.93
CA ASN A 34 -5.30 3.44 -13.21
C ASN A 34 -5.39 3.26 -11.69
N ASP A 35 -6.15 2.27 -11.20
CA ASP A 35 -6.23 1.96 -9.76
C ASP A 35 -4.90 1.38 -9.26
N ILE A 36 -4.24 0.54 -10.07
CA ILE A 36 -2.89 0.02 -9.77
C ILE A 36 -1.91 1.18 -9.72
N GLN A 37 -1.90 2.04 -10.74
CA GLN A 37 -0.98 3.17 -10.82
C GLN A 37 -1.15 4.13 -9.63
N SER A 38 -2.40 4.48 -9.31
CA SER A 38 -2.73 5.32 -8.16
C SER A 38 -2.25 4.68 -6.84
N SER A 39 -2.45 3.36 -6.70
CA SER A 39 -1.98 2.63 -5.52
C SER A 39 -0.46 2.65 -5.39
N VAL A 40 0.27 2.42 -6.48
CA VAL A 40 1.75 2.43 -6.50
C VAL A 40 2.31 3.81 -6.12
N GLU A 41 1.73 4.88 -6.67
CA GLU A 41 2.14 6.26 -6.34
C GLU A 41 1.91 6.58 -4.86
N THR A 42 0.75 6.21 -4.33
CA THR A 42 0.41 6.38 -2.91
C THR A 42 1.35 5.60 -2.01
N ILE A 43 1.65 4.34 -2.36
CA ILE A 43 2.64 3.52 -1.63
C ILE A 43 4.00 4.22 -1.62
N GLY A 44 4.47 4.71 -2.78
CA GLY A 44 5.72 5.44 -2.88
C GLY A 44 5.76 6.68 -1.98
N LYS A 45 4.71 7.52 -2.04
CA LYS A 45 4.57 8.72 -1.21
C LYS A 45 4.58 8.40 0.29
N VAL A 46 3.86 7.37 0.71
CA VAL A 46 3.84 6.96 2.13
C VAL A 46 5.21 6.46 2.56
N LEU A 47 5.87 5.60 1.78
CA LEU A 47 7.18 5.05 2.14
C LEU A 47 8.26 6.13 2.25
N GLN A 48 8.20 7.19 1.43
CA GLN A 48 9.11 8.34 1.54
C GLN A 48 9.03 9.08 2.88
N LYS A 49 7.87 9.07 3.55
CA LYS A 49 7.70 9.69 4.90
C LYS A 49 8.47 8.94 6.00
N PHE A 50 8.85 7.68 5.75
CA PHE A 50 9.54 6.81 6.71
C PHE A 50 10.98 6.47 6.28
N LYS A 51 11.52 7.23 5.33
CA LYS A 51 12.90 7.10 4.86
C LYS A 51 13.89 7.67 5.86
#